data_AF-A0A6B2H9L8-F1
#
_entry.id   AF-A0A6B2H9L8-F1
#
_cell.length_a   1.000
_cell.length_b   1.000
_cell.length_c   1.000
_cell.angle_alpha   90.00
_cell.angle_beta   90.00
_cell.angle_gamma   90.00
#
_symmetry.space_group_name_H-M   'P 1'
#
loop_
_entity.id
_entity.type
_entity.pdbx_description
1 polymer ?
#
loop_
_entity_poly.entity_id
_entity_poly.type
_entity_poly.pdbx_seq_one_letter_code
_entity_poly.pdbx_strand_id
1 'polypeptide(L)'
;MGYFVLILFSAVLVFVFYRWATRKSRRRKAVLASEFPGEWRKILNDRVGFYHTLKTDEEKQRFEKLIQLFLSEKRITGIDVKIDDLTKVLVASSAIIPIFGFRDWEYQNLGEVLVFPGSIKKYKDQKSEAVTEVLGRVNPFQNDHYVTLSKPALERGFNDMADRKNVGIHEFAHMLDQADGEIDGVPEAYLPDEWVEPWRELMYRKIKSIKRGESDIDDYGATSEAEFFAVVTEYFFEKPDKLAENHPRLYALLTKIFQQNPKRRFRINFRELLNPYGKRLGRNELCPCGSGEKYKNCCLLKKQAA
;
A
#
# COMPACT_ATOMS: atom_id res chain seq x y z
N MET A 1 -47.55 -0.15 -32.66
CA MET A 1 -46.31 0.64 -32.78
C MET A 1 -45.84 1.22 -31.44
N GLY A 2 -46.67 1.94 -30.68
CA GLY A 2 -46.26 2.55 -29.40
C GLY A 2 -45.74 1.58 -28.32
N TYR A 3 -46.37 0.42 -28.14
CA TYR A 3 -45.92 -0.58 -27.16
C TYR A 3 -44.55 -1.18 -27.49
N PHE A 4 -44.26 -1.43 -28.77
CA PHE A 4 -42.94 -1.93 -29.19
C PHE A 4 -41.83 -0.91 -28.93
N VAL A 5 -42.10 0.38 -29.19
CA VAL A 5 -41.15 1.46 -28.90
C VAL A 5 -40.91 1.58 -27.39
N LEU A 6 -41.95 1.47 -26.57
CA LEU A 6 -41.84 1.53 -25.11
C LEU A 6 -41.09 0.32 -24.51
N ILE A 7 -41.31 -0.88 -25.05
CA ILE A 7 -40.57 -2.09 -24.67
C ILE A 7 -39.10 -1.96 -25.04
N LEU A 8 -38.80 -1.50 -26.26
CA LEU A 8 -37.42 -1.29 -26.71
C LEU A 8 -36.70 -0.26 -25.84
N PHE A 9 -37.36 0.86 -25.55
CA PHE A 9 -36.81 1.92 -24.68
C PHE A 9 -36.54 1.42 -23.26
N SER A 10 -37.49 0.69 -22.67
CA SER A 10 -37.31 0.07 -21.34
C SER A 10 -36.17 -0.94 -21.34
N ALA A 11 -36.03 -1.77 -22.38
CA ALA A 11 -34.94 -2.72 -22.51
C ALA A 11 -33.57 -2.02 -22.60
N VAL A 12 -33.48 -0.90 -23.33
CA VAL A 12 -32.26 -0.08 -23.40
C VAL A 12 -31.93 0.53 -22.04
N LEU A 13 -32.91 1.09 -21.32
CA LEU A 13 -32.69 1.64 -19.98
C LEU A 13 -32.20 0.56 -19.00
N VAL A 14 -32.84 -0.60 -18.98
CA VAL A 14 -32.42 -1.75 -18.15
C VAL A 14 -31.00 -2.20 -18.53
N PHE A 15 -30.69 -2.26 -19.83
CA PHE A 15 -29.36 -2.63 -20.30
C PHE A 15 -28.29 -1.61 -19.89
N VAL A 16 -28.54 -0.31 -20.05
CA VAL A 16 -27.64 0.77 -19.64
C VAL A 16 -27.43 0.75 -18.12
N PHE A 17 -28.52 0.63 -17.35
CA PHE A 17 -28.47 0.51 -15.90
C PHE A 17 -27.67 -0.72 -15.46
N TYR A 18 -27.95 -1.90 -16.04
CA TYR A 18 -27.18 -3.12 -15.78
C TYR A 18 -25.70 -2.92 -16.11
N ARG A 19 -25.36 -2.26 -17.22
CA ARG A 19 -23.96 -2.00 -17.57
C ARG A 19 -23.28 -1.03 -16.61
N TRP A 20 -23.98 0.00 -16.15
CA TRP A 20 -23.46 0.93 -15.16
C TRP A 20 -23.26 0.24 -13.80
N ALA A 21 -24.29 -0.44 -13.28
CA ALA A 21 -24.26 -1.13 -11.99
C ALA A 21 -23.20 -2.24 -11.93
N THR A 22 -22.99 -2.97 -13.03
CA THR A 22 -21.98 -4.05 -13.10
C THR A 22 -20.60 -3.58 -13.58
N ARG A 23 -20.39 -2.27 -13.84
CA ARG A 23 -19.12 -1.75 -14.39
C ARG A 23 -17.91 -2.08 -13.50
N LYS A 24 -17.98 -1.82 -12.19
CA LYS A 24 -16.89 -2.10 -11.23
C LYS A 24 -16.57 -3.60 -11.21
N SER A 25 -17.58 -4.45 -10.99
CA SER A 25 -17.42 -5.90 -10.94
C SER A 25 -16.84 -6.49 -12.24
N ARG A 26 -17.34 -6.08 -13.41
CA ARG A 26 -16.83 -6.56 -14.70
C ARG A 26 -15.40 -6.10 -14.96
N ARG A 27 -15.06 -4.86 -14.60
CA ARG A 27 -13.68 -4.36 -14.71
C ARG A 27 -12.73 -5.17 -13.83
N ARG A 28 -13.09 -5.43 -12.57
CA ARG A 28 -12.29 -6.27 -11.66
C ARG A 28 -12.14 -7.69 -12.19
N LYS A 29 -13.23 -8.31 -12.67
CA LYS A 29 -13.16 -9.64 -13.30
C LYS A 29 -12.19 -9.66 -14.49
N ALA A 30 -12.24 -8.65 -15.36
CA ALA A 30 -11.32 -8.55 -16.49
C ALA A 30 -9.86 -8.35 -16.04
N VAL A 31 -9.60 -7.50 -15.06
CA VAL A 31 -8.27 -7.27 -14.49
C VAL A 31 -7.72 -8.54 -13.83
N LEU A 32 -8.53 -9.23 -13.02
CA LEU A 32 -8.12 -10.47 -12.33
C LEU A 32 -7.98 -11.67 -13.27
N ALA A 33 -8.62 -11.64 -14.45
CA ALA A 33 -8.43 -12.63 -15.49
C ALA A 33 -7.13 -12.40 -16.29
N SER A 34 -6.58 -11.18 -16.26
CA SER A 34 -5.31 -10.87 -16.91
C SER A 34 -4.13 -11.39 -16.09
N GLU A 35 -3.12 -11.92 -16.78
CA GLU A 35 -1.89 -12.36 -16.12
C GLU A 35 -1.16 -11.18 -15.48
N PHE A 36 -0.61 -11.40 -14.28
CA PHE A 36 0.21 -10.39 -13.61
C PHE A 36 1.50 -10.13 -14.41
N PRO A 37 1.79 -8.87 -14.80
CA PRO A 37 2.92 -8.54 -15.68
C PRO A 37 4.27 -9.02 -15.13
N GLY A 38 5.07 -9.63 -16.00
CA GLY A 38 6.38 -10.16 -15.61
C GLY A 38 7.34 -9.08 -15.06
N GLU A 39 7.35 -7.88 -15.65
CA GLU A 39 8.18 -6.77 -15.17
C GLU A 39 7.77 -6.32 -13.75
N TRP A 40 6.48 -6.29 -13.45
CA TRP A 40 6.00 -5.96 -12.10
C TRP A 40 6.41 -7.03 -11.10
N ARG A 41 6.35 -8.31 -11.48
CA ARG A 41 6.80 -9.40 -10.61
C ARG A 41 8.30 -9.35 -10.36
N LYS A 42 9.08 -8.95 -11.38
CA LYS A 42 10.51 -8.70 -11.19
C LYS A 42 10.73 -7.58 -10.17
N ILE A 43 9.99 -6.47 -10.25
CA ILE A 43 10.08 -5.37 -9.26
C ILE A 43 9.73 -5.87 -7.86
N LEU A 44 8.66 -6.66 -7.70
CA LEU A 44 8.31 -7.24 -6.39
C LEU A 44 9.44 -8.09 -5.82
N ASN A 45 10.07 -8.94 -6.64
CA ASN A 45 11.21 -9.75 -6.21
C ASN A 45 12.47 -8.90 -5.94
N ASP A 46 12.72 -7.85 -6.71
CA ASP A 46 13.95 -7.07 -6.56
C ASP A 46 13.86 -6.06 -5.41
N ARG A 47 12.67 -5.55 -5.09
CA ARG A 47 12.50 -4.34 -4.26
C ARG A 47 11.60 -4.54 -3.05
N VAL A 48 10.64 -5.46 -3.11
CA VAL A 48 9.60 -5.55 -2.06
C VAL A 48 9.94 -6.70 -1.14
N GLY A 49 10.67 -6.42 -0.06
CA GLY A 49 11.06 -7.43 0.94
C GLY A 49 9.86 -8.22 1.45
N PHE A 50 8.73 -7.55 1.73
CA PHE A 50 7.49 -8.20 2.12
C PHE A 50 7.03 -9.30 1.15
N TYR A 51 7.22 -9.17 -0.17
CA TYR A 51 6.78 -10.17 -1.14
C TYR A 51 7.50 -11.53 -0.97
N HIS A 52 8.76 -11.51 -0.55
CA HIS A 52 9.53 -12.73 -0.26
C HIS A 52 9.13 -13.43 1.02
N THR A 53 8.35 -12.73 1.85
CA THR A 53 7.88 -13.27 3.11
C THR A 53 6.60 -14.09 3.00
N LEU A 54 5.94 -13.99 1.83
CA LEU A 54 4.76 -14.76 1.47
C LEU A 54 5.22 -16.19 1.16
N LYS A 55 4.74 -17.16 1.93
CA LYS A 55 5.29 -18.53 1.96
C LYS A 55 4.71 -19.39 0.86
N THR A 56 3.44 -19.18 0.53
CA THR A 56 2.73 -19.98 -0.46
C THR A 56 2.54 -19.19 -1.74
N ASP A 57 2.44 -19.91 -2.86
CA ASP A 57 2.16 -19.29 -4.14
C ASP A 57 0.78 -18.64 -4.15
N GLU A 58 -0.19 -19.15 -3.37
CA GLU A 58 -1.50 -18.53 -3.20
C GLU A 58 -1.40 -17.16 -2.52
N GLU A 59 -0.55 -17.01 -1.50
CA GLU A 59 -0.32 -15.71 -0.85
C GLU A 59 0.30 -14.71 -1.82
N LYS A 60 1.31 -15.13 -2.59
CA LYS A 60 1.95 -14.30 -3.62
C LYS A 60 0.96 -13.89 -4.71
N GLN A 61 0.17 -14.84 -5.22
CA GLN A 61 -0.88 -14.56 -6.20
C GLN A 61 -1.96 -13.63 -5.65
N ARG A 62 -2.33 -13.77 -4.37
CA ARG A 62 -3.28 -12.84 -3.73
C ARG A 62 -2.69 -11.43 -3.67
N PHE A 63 -1.44 -11.29 -3.25
CA PHE A 63 -0.75 -10.00 -3.20
C PHE A 63 -0.70 -9.35 -4.59
N GLU A 64 -0.29 -10.10 -5.62
CA GLU A 64 -0.28 -9.65 -7.02
C GLU A 64 -1.65 -9.19 -7.52
N LYS A 65 -2.71 -9.93 -7.20
CA LYS A 65 -4.09 -9.57 -7.53
C LYS A 65 -4.53 -8.28 -6.83
N LEU A 66 -4.18 -8.10 -5.56
CA LEU A 66 -4.47 -6.86 -4.82
C LEU A 66 -3.75 -5.66 -5.44
N ILE A 67 -2.49 -5.83 -5.85
CA ILE A 67 -1.72 -4.80 -6.58
C ILE A 67 -2.38 -4.46 -7.92
N GLN A 68 -2.79 -5.46 -8.71
CA GLN A 68 -3.50 -5.23 -9.98
C GLN A 68 -4.81 -4.46 -9.78
N LEU A 69 -5.60 -4.85 -8.78
CA LEU A 69 -6.85 -4.18 -8.45
C LEU A 69 -6.59 -2.73 -8.05
N PHE A 70 -5.67 -2.49 -7.12
CA PHE A 70 -5.28 -1.16 -6.69
C PHE A 70 -4.87 -0.27 -7.87
N LEU A 71 -3.96 -0.74 -8.73
CA LEU A 71 -3.48 0.01 -9.89
C LEU A 71 -4.55 0.21 -10.98
N SER A 72 -5.58 -0.64 -11.02
CA SER A 72 -6.70 -0.47 -11.93
C SER A 72 -7.74 0.53 -11.42
N GLU A 73 -7.90 0.64 -10.10
CA GLU A 73 -8.95 1.44 -9.46
C GLU A 73 -8.45 2.81 -9.02
N LYS A 74 -7.19 2.92 -8.60
CA LYS A 74 -6.59 4.14 -8.02
C LYS A 74 -5.65 4.81 -9.01
N ARG A 75 -5.78 6.14 -9.11
CA ARG A 75 -4.92 6.95 -9.99
C ARG A 75 -3.60 7.25 -9.27
N ILE A 76 -2.50 7.18 -10.02
CA ILE A 76 -1.17 7.61 -9.56
C ILE A 76 -0.68 8.66 -10.55
N THR A 77 -0.51 9.89 -10.08
CA THR A 77 -0.11 11.03 -10.91
C THR A 77 1.22 11.58 -10.45
N GLY A 78 2.12 11.79 -11.41
CA GLY A 78 3.41 12.41 -11.17
C GLY A 78 3.32 13.91 -11.40
N ILE A 79 3.67 14.69 -10.38
CA ILE A 79 3.86 16.14 -10.49
C ILE A 79 5.33 16.37 -10.79
N ASP A 80 5.67 16.89 -11.97
CA ASP A 80 7.04 17.11 -12.44
C ASP A 80 7.93 15.85 -12.43
N VAL A 81 7.31 14.66 -12.43
CA VAL A 81 8.00 13.38 -12.41
C VAL A 81 7.26 12.34 -13.24
N LYS A 82 8.01 11.51 -13.97
CA LYS A 82 7.42 10.41 -14.73
C LYS A 82 7.09 9.22 -13.82
N ILE A 83 5.85 8.73 -13.94
CA ILE A 83 5.39 7.51 -13.30
C ILE A 83 5.72 6.31 -14.19
N ASP A 84 6.77 5.59 -13.81
CA ASP A 84 7.17 4.31 -14.40
C ASP A 84 6.56 3.12 -13.62
N ASP A 85 6.74 1.91 -14.14
CA ASP A 85 6.20 0.70 -13.52
C ASP A 85 6.82 0.42 -12.14
N LEU A 86 8.09 0.81 -11.93
CA LEU A 86 8.72 0.75 -10.61
C LEU A 86 7.91 1.59 -9.61
N THR A 87 7.68 2.87 -9.92
CA THR A 87 6.94 3.79 -9.04
C THR A 87 5.54 3.24 -8.74
N LYS A 88 4.81 2.76 -9.78
CA LYS A 88 3.47 2.19 -9.61
C LYS A 88 3.46 1.02 -8.65
N VAL A 89 4.36 0.05 -8.86
CA VAL A 89 4.43 -1.16 -8.03
C VAL A 89 4.84 -0.83 -6.60
N LEU A 90 5.75 0.11 -6.38
CA LEU A 90 6.14 0.54 -5.03
C LEU A 90 4.97 1.25 -4.31
N VAL A 91 4.28 2.19 -4.95
CA VAL A 91 3.09 2.84 -4.38
C VAL A 91 2.03 1.81 -4.01
N ALA A 92 1.71 0.90 -4.94
CA ALA A 92 0.72 -0.13 -4.68
C ALA A 92 1.17 -1.08 -3.56
N SER A 93 2.46 -1.42 -3.48
CA SER A 93 2.99 -2.27 -2.41
C SER A 93 2.87 -1.59 -1.06
N SER A 94 3.18 -0.30 -0.96
CA SER A 94 2.99 0.49 0.27
C SER A 94 1.55 0.48 0.75
N ALA A 95 0.58 0.55 -0.18
CA ALA A 95 -0.84 0.47 0.16
C ALA A 95 -1.26 -0.94 0.60
N ILE A 96 -0.82 -1.98 -0.11
CA ILE A 96 -1.30 -3.34 0.12
C ILE A 96 -0.65 -4.01 1.34
N ILE A 97 0.60 -3.69 1.68
CA ILE A 97 1.33 -4.33 2.80
C ILE A 97 0.57 -4.21 4.13
N PRO A 98 0.17 -3.00 4.60
CA PRO A 98 -0.56 -2.85 5.85
C PRO A 98 -1.88 -3.62 5.88
N ILE A 99 -2.60 -3.63 4.75
CA ILE A 99 -3.95 -4.21 4.68
C ILE A 99 -3.99 -5.68 4.29
N PHE A 100 -2.83 -6.29 4.00
CA PHE A 100 -2.79 -7.65 3.47
C PHE A 100 -3.48 -8.66 4.40
N GLY A 101 -3.38 -8.50 5.72
CA GLY A 101 -4.05 -9.38 6.68
C GLY A 101 -5.58 -9.38 6.57
N PHE A 102 -6.17 -8.26 6.16
CA PHE A 102 -7.61 -8.11 6.01
C PHE A 102 -8.09 -8.76 4.70
N ARG A 103 -9.13 -9.60 4.76
CA ARG A 103 -9.64 -10.31 3.58
C ARG A 103 -10.56 -9.46 2.72
N ASP A 104 -11.37 -8.62 3.35
CA ASP A 104 -12.47 -7.89 2.71
C ASP A 104 -12.33 -6.37 2.86
N TRP A 105 -11.10 -5.87 2.91
CA TRP A 105 -10.81 -4.45 3.08
C TRP A 105 -10.21 -3.83 1.81
N GLU A 106 -10.64 -2.60 1.48
CA GLU A 106 -10.06 -1.79 0.41
C GLU A 106 -10.15 -0.30 0.74
N TYR A 107 -9.21 0.51 0.23
CA TYR A 107 -9.22 1.97 0.40
C TYR A 107 -10.40 2.60 -0.34
N GLN A 108 -11.58 2.70 0.28
CA GLN A 108 -12.77 3.27 -0.38
C GLN A 108 -12.58 4.75 -0.71
N ASN A 109 -12.10 5.52 0.25
CA ASN A 109 -12.03 6.99 0.17
C ASN A 109 -10.70 7.51 -0.41
N LEU A 110 -9.83 6.63 -0.92
CA LEU A 110 -8.62 7.07 -1.62
C LEU A 110 -8.95 7.46 -3.06
N GLY A 111 -8.88 8.75 -3.40
CA GLY A 111 -9.08 9.22 -4.77
C GLY A 111 -7.84 8.98 -5.64
N GLU A 112 -6.70 9.51 -5.21
CA GLU A 112 -5.49 9.58 -6.03
C GLU A 112 -4.21 9.66 -5.19
N VAL A 113 -3.12 9.11 -5.74
CA VAL A 113 -1.78 9.22 -5.17
C VAL A 113 -0.96 10.20 -6.01
N LEU A 114 -0.48 11.27 -5.39
CA LEU A 114 0.35 12.30 -6.02
C LEU A 114 1.82 12.03 -5.69
N VAL A 115 2.65 11.91 -6.73
CA VAL A 115 4.08 11.61 -6.58
C VAL A 115 4.91 12.79 -7.06
N PHE A 116 5.86 13.24 -6.24
CA PHE A 116 6.72 14.41 -6.48
C PHE A 116 8.20 14.01 -6.65
N PRO A 117 9.03 14.79 -7.37
CA PRO A 117 10.44 14.47 -7.62
C PRO A 117 11.34 14.59 -6.37
N GLY A 118 10.86 15.20 -5.29
CA GLY A 118 11.67 15.51 -4.10
C GLY A 118 10.81 15.88 -2.90
N SER A 119 11.41 16.54 -1.90
CA SER A 119 10.69 16.96 -0.70
C SER A 119 9.64 18.02 -1.05
N ILE A 120 8.44 17.84 -0.48
CA ILE A 120 7.24 18.67 -0.74
C ILE A 120 7.45 20.11 -0.24
N LYS A 121 8.55 20.41 0.47
CA LYS A 121 8.88 21.76 0.99
C LYS A 121 8.89 22.85 -0.09
N LYS A 122 9.20 22.52 -1.36
CA LYS A 122 9.12 23.48 -2.48
C LYS A 122 7.69 23.78 -2.95
N TYR A 123 6.71 22.97 -2.56
CA TYR A 123 5.30 23.07 -2.94
C TYR A 123 4.40 23.41 -1.73
N LYS A 124 4.98 23.66 -0.55
CA LYS A 124 4.26 24.18 0.62
C LYS A 124 4.26 25.70 0.57
N ASP A 125 3.11 26.30 0.28
CA ASP A 125 2.89 27.71 0.61
C ASP A 125 2.98 27.89 2.14
N GLN A 126 3.56 29.01 2.55
CA GLN A 126 3.89 29.36 3.93
C GLN A 126 2.64 29.45 4.81
N LYS A 127 2.17 28.34 5.40
CA LYS A 127 1.27 28.34 6.58
C LYS A 127 0.97 26.97 7.24
N SER A 128 1.72 25.90 6.98
CA SER A 128 1.62 24.69 7.84
C SER A 128 3.00 24.13 8.18
N GLU A 129 3.35 24.23 9.46
CA GLU A 129 4.49 23.53 10.04
C GLU A 129 4.17 22.03 10.03
N ALA A 130 4.94 21.29 9.24
CA ALA A 130 5.12 19.84 9.27
C ALA A 130 3.93 18.95 9.72
N VAL A 131 3.08 18.56 8.78
CA VAL A 131 2.59 17.18 8.61
C VAL A 131 2.45 16.93 7.10
N THR A 132 2.67 15.70 6.65
CA THR A 132 2.24 15.26 5.32
C THR A 132 0.71 15.26 5.33
N GLU A 133 0.10 16.35 4.88
CA GLU A 133 -1.36 16.42 4.80
C GLU A 133 -1.84 15.31 3.85
N VAL A 134 -2.55 14.32 4.38
CA VAL A 134 -3.68 13.77 3.65
C VAL A 134 -4.55 14.98 3.34
N LEU A 135 -4.46 15.48 2.10
CA LEU A 135 -5.23 16.63 1.65
C LEU A 135 -6.70 16.23 1.56
N GLY A 136 -7.36 16.12 2.71
CA GLY A 136 -8.80 16.03 2.80
C GLY A 136 -9.36 17.38 2.41
N ARG A 137 -9.77 17.54 1.14
CA ARG A 137 -10.68 18.63 0.80
C ARG A 137 -12.00 18.32 1.51
N VAL A 138 -12.23 18.95 2.66
CA VAL A 138 -13.53 18.91 3.34
C VAL A 138 -14.51 19.78 2.54
N ASN A 139 -14.91 19.26 1.38
CA ASN A 139 -16.16 19.64 0.76
C ASN A 139 -17.10 18.47 1.07
N PRO A 140 -18.23 18.65 1.77
CA PRO A 140 -19.12 17.56 2.22
C PRO A 140 -19.72 16.70 1.08
N PHE A 141 -19.33 16.97 -0.17
CA PHE A 141 -19.75 16.28 -1.39
C PHE A 141 -18.58 15.64 -2.17
N GLN A 142 -17.32 15.72 -1.70
CA GLN A 142 -16.14 15.08 -2.29
C GLN A 142 -15.24 14.47 -1.20
N ASN A 143 -15.50 13.21 -0.84
CA ASN A 143 -14.73 12.46 0.18
C ASN A 143 -13.53 11.71 -0.41
N ASP A 144 -12.85 12.29 -1.40
CA ASP A 144 -11.66 11.67 -1.99
C ASP A 144 -10.40 12.23 -1.30
N HIS A 145 -9.74 11.39 -0.50
CA HIS A 145 -8.43 11.68 0.09
C HIS A 145 -7.32 11.51 -0.95
N TYR A 146 -6.26 12.31 -0.78
CA TYR A 146 -5.06 12.22 -1.58
C TYR A 146 -3.88 11.79 -0.71
N VAL A 147 -3.11 10.84 -1.20
CA VAL A 147 -1.82 10.46 -0.58
C VAL A 147 -0.71 11.14 -1.37
N THR A 148 0.18 11.84 -0.67
CA THR A 148 1.30 12.53 -1.30
C THR A 148 2.60 11.81 -0.98
N LEU A 149 3.38 11.47 -2.01
CA LEU A 149 4.64 10.75 -1.87
C LEU A 149 5.78 11.46 -2.60
N SER A 150 6.98 11.42 -2.01
CA SER A 150 8.20 11.77 -2.73
C SER A 150 8.75 10.52 -3.41
N LYS A 151 8.91 10.53 -4.74
CA LYS A 151 9.50 9.41 -5.51
C LYS A 151 10.82 8.92 -4.92
N PRO A 152 11.83 9.77 -4.64
CA PRO A 152 13.09 9.30 -4.06
C PRO A 152 12.93 8.76 -2.63
N ALA A 153 11.97 9.25 -1.84
CA ALA A 153 11.71 8.69 -0.51
C ALA A 153 11.02 7.34 -0.58
N LEU A 154 10.04 7.20 -1.47
CA LEU A 154 9.36 5.94 -1.78
C LEU A 154 10.37 4.88 -2.22
N GLU A 155 11.25 5.21 -3.19
CA GLU A 155 12.25 4.27 -3.66
C GLU A 155 13.25 3.87 -2.57
N ARG A 156 13.66 4.81 -1.70
CA ARG A 156 14.55 4.51 -0.57
C ARG A 156 13.92 3.56 0.43
N GLY A 157 12.63 3.75 0.76
CA GLY A 157 11.92 2.88 1.70
C GLY A 157 11.85 1.41 1.27
N PHE A 158 12.00 1.12 -0.03
CA PHE A 158 12.09 -0.24 -0.56
C PHE A 158 13.52 -0.67 -0.94
N ASN A 159 14.53 0.17 -0.72
CA ASN A 159 15.93 -0.16 -1.00
C ASN A 159 16.67 -0.66 0.23
N ASP A 160 16.32 -0.14 1.40
CA ASP A 160 17.03 -0.44 2.63
C ASP A 160 16.07 -0.60 3.81
N MET A 161 15.62 -1.83 4.04
CA MET A 161 14.80 -2.14 5.23
C MET A 161 15.61 -1.99 6.55
N ALA A 162 16.92 -1.70 6.48
CA ALA A 162 17.74 -1.45 7.65
C ALA A 162 17.56 -0.05 8.24
N ASP A 163 16.98 0.92 7.54
CA ASP A 163 16.80 2.27 8.09
C ASP A 163 15.51 2.43 8.92
N ARG A 164 14.61 1.42 8.88
CA ARG A 164 13.30 1.37 9.56
C ARG A 164 12.29 2.40 9.01
N LYS A 165 12.54 2.99 7.83
CA LYS A 165 11.74 4.08 7.28
C LYS A 165 11.17 3.69 5.93
N ASN A 166 9.85 3.66 5.84
CA ASN A 166 9.14 3.46 4.60
C ASN A 166 8.01 4.49 4.50
N VAL A 167 8.33 5.64 3.92
CA VAL A 167 7.38 6.76 3.76
C VAL A 167 6.10 6.32 3.07
N GLY A 168 6.17 5.38 2.12
CA GLY A 168 4.96 4.86 1.50
C GLY A 168 4.05 4.16 2.52
N ILE A 169 4.59 3.24 3.32
CA ILE A 169 3.83 2.55 4.38
C ILE A 169 3.32 3.56 5.42
N HIS A 170 4.14 4.55 5.78
CA HIS A 170 3.79 5.61 6.71
C HIS A 170 2.53 6.39 6.27
N GLU A 171 2.52 6.91 5.05
CA GLU A 171 1.36 7.68 4.55
C GLU A 171 0.10 6.81 4.42
N PHE A 172 0.25 5.53 4.06
CA PHE A 172 -0.87 4.60 4.04
C PHE A 172 -1.32 4.16 5.43
N ALA A 173 -0.49 4.28 6.47
CA ALA A 173 -0.90 4.06 7.85
C ALA A 173 -1.82 5.20 8.33
N HIS A 174 -1.54 6.45 7.97
CA HIS A 174 -2.46 7.58 8.23
C HIS A 174 -3.82 7.39 7.55
N MET A 175 -3.84 6.85 6.33
CA MET A 175 -5.10 6.49 5.65
C MET A 175 -5.88 5.38 6.36
N LEU A 176 -5.19 4.50 7.09
CA LEU A 176 -5.82 3.46 7.87
C LEU A 176 -6.26 3.96 9.25
N ASP A 177 -5.54 4.91 9.84
CA ASP A 177 -5.97 5.63 11.03
C ASP A 177 -7.32 6.32 10.75
N GLN A 178 -7.39 7.06 9.64
CA GLN A 178 -8.59 7.78 9.18
C GLN A 178 -9.77 6.90 8.73
N ALA A 179 -9.71 5.57 8.88
CA ALA A 179 -10.73 4.69 8.32
C ALA A 179 -12.11 4.82 9.02
N ASP A 180 -12.13 5.21 10.30
CA ASP A 180 -13.34 5.52 11.06
C ASP A 180 -13.76 7.00 11.01
N GLY A 181 -12.92 7.85 10.39
CA GLY A 181 -13.15 9.28 10.22
C GLY A 181 -12.31 10.17 11.13
N GLU A 182 -11.61 9.60 12.11
CA GLU A 182 -10.75 10.32 13.05
C GLU A 182 -9.27 10.13 12.73
N ILE A 183 -8.40 11.07 13.11
CA ILE A 183 -6.94 10.94 12.97
C ILE A 183 -6.34 11.06 14.37
N ASP A 184 -6.37 9.96 15.12
CA ASP A 184 -6.02 9.91 16.53
C ASP A 184 -5.05 8.77 16.91
N GLY A 185 -4.51 8.06 15.92
CA GLY A 185 -3.64 6.91 16.10
C GLY A 185 -4.34 5.64 16.61
N VAL A 186 -5.68 5.63 16.67
CA VAL A 186 -6.48 4.51 17.16
C VAL A 186 -7.30 3.91 16.01
N PRO A 187 -6.92 2.72 15.51
CA PRO A 187 -7.57 2.12 14.35
C PRO A 187 -8.90 1.40 14.68
N GLU A 188 -9.90 2.12 15.20
CA GLU A 188 -11.16 1.51 15.69
C GLU A 188 -11.96 0.81 14.57
N ALA A 189 -11.81 1.25 13.32
CA ALA A 189 -12.48 0.63 12.17
C ALA A 189 -12.17 -0.88 11.95
N TYR A 190 -11.05 -1.39 12.48
CA TYR A 190 -10.62 -2.79 12.27
C TYR A 190 -9.91 -3.44 13.47
N LEU A 191 -9.71 -2.68 14.55
CA LEU A 191 -9.30 -3.22 15.85
C LEU A 191 -10.54 -3.65 16.64
N PRO A 192 -10.66 -4.90 17.10
CA PRO A 192 -11.80 -5.29 17.93
C PRO A 192 -11.86 -4.46 19.22
N ASP A 193 -13.07 -4.06 19.63
CA ASP A 193 -13.34 -3.15 20.76
C ASP A 193 -12.57 -3.50 22.04
N GLU A 194 -12.43 -4.80 22.34
CA GLU A 194 -11.70 -5.30 23.51
C GLU A 194 -10.20 -4.91 23.53
N TRP A 195 -9.63 -4.54 22.38
CA TRP A 195 -8.23 -4.15 22.22
C TRP A 195 -8.01 -2.65 22.06
N VAL A 196 -9.07 -1.85 21.89
CA VAL A 196 -8.98 -0.40 21.70
C VAL A 196 -8.36 0.28 22.93
N GLU A 197 -8.91 0.04 24.12
CA GLU A 197 -8.36 0.60 25.36
C GLU A 197 -6.93 0.10 25.68
N PRO A 198 -6.63 -1.22 25.58
CA PRO A 198 -5.24 -1.71 25.70
C PRO A 198 -4.25 -1.05 24.73
N TRP A 199 -4.68 -0.78 23.50
CA TRP A 199 -3.87 -0.06 22.51
C TRP A 199 -3.62 1.38 22.93
N ARG A 200 -4.70 2.12 23.22
CA ARG A 200 -4.66 3.53 23.64
C ARG A 200 -3.75 3.73 24.85
N GLU A 201 -3.87 2.89 25.87
CA GLU A 201 -3.01 2.94 27.05
C GLU A 201 -1.53 2.67 26.71
N LEU A 202 -1.26 1.65 25.87
CA LEU A 202 0.11 1.33 25.48
C LEU A 202 0.74 2.44 24.64
N MET A 203 -0.01 3.02 23.70
CA MET A 203 0.40 4.13 22.87
C MET A 203 0.83 5.32 23.73
N TYR A 204 -0.02 5.80 24.64
CA TYR A 204 0.33 6.93 25.51
C TYR A 204 1.58 6.66 26.36
N ARG A 205 1.68 5.45 26.93
CA ARG A 205 2.87 5.04 27.70
C ARG A 205 4.13 5.05 26.83
N LYS A 206 4.04 4.59 25.58
CA LYS A 206 5.18 4.54 24.65
C LYS A 206 5.57 5.93 24.14
N ILE A 207 4.62 6.79 23.80
CA ILE A 207 4.87 8.19 23.46
C ILE A 207 5.62 8.89 24.61
N LYS A 208 5.18 8.71 25.86
CA LYS A 208 5.88 9.26 27.04
C LYS A 208 7.29 8.71 27.24
N SER A 209 7.51 7.43 26.92
CA SER A 209 8.84 6.80 26.99
C SER A 209 9.77 7.36 25.91
N ILE A 210 9.28 7.56 24.67
CA ILE A 210 10.01 8.22 23.58
C ILE A 210 10.39 9.65 23.97
N LYS A 211 9.44 10.47 24.46
CA LYS A 211 9.72 11.85 24.90
C LYS A 211 10.77 11.96 26.02
N ARG A 212 11.01 10.89 26.78
CA ARG A 212 12.04 10.82 27.83
C ARG A 212 13.38 10.26 27.34
N GLY A 213 13.48 9.86 26.07
CA GLY A 213 14.67 9.20 25.52
C GLY A 213 14.86 7.76 26.01
N GLU A 214 13.80 7.10 26.48
CA GLU A 214 13.83 5.76 27.08
C GLU A 214 13.41 4.66 26.08
N SER A 215 13.35 4.95 24.79
CA SER A 215 12.81 4.08 23.72
C SER A 215 13.71 4.14 22.49
N ASP A 216 13.82 3.04 21.73
CA ASP A 216 14.57 3.00 20.45
C ASP A 216 13.69 3.22 19.20
N ILE A 217 12.42 3.58 19.41
CA ILE A 217 11.50 4.10 18.40
C ILE A 217 11.87 5.56 18.09
N ASP A 218 11.82 5.94 16.81
CA ASP A 218 12.15 7.28 16.32
C ASP A 218 11.33 8.35 17.07
N ASP A 219 12.00 9.42 17.52
CA ASP A 219 11.40 10.52 18.29
C ASP A 219 10.26 11.21 17.53
N TYR A 220 10.26 11.15 16.20
CA TYR A 220 9.18 11.66 15.36
C TYR A 220 7.83 11.00 15.71
N GLY A 221 7.83 9.72 16.10
CA GLY A 221 6.63 9.02 16.53
C GLY A 221 6.03 9.54 17.84
N ALA A 222 6.67 10.49 18.53
CA ALA A 222 6.10 11.17 19.69
C ALA A 222 5.50 12.55 19.38
N THR A 223 5.46 12.95 18.10
CA THR A 223 4.90 14.23 17.64
C THR A 223 3.38 14.28 17.87
N SER A 224 2.68 13.20 17.53
CA SER A 224 1.26 12.97 17.80
C SER A 224 0.96 11.48 17.88
N GLU A 225 -0.25 11.13 18.28
CA GLU A 225 -0.76 9.76 18.32
C GLU A 225 -0.84 9.13 16.92
N ALA A 226 -1.32 9.88 15.92
CA ALA A 226 -1.32 9.44 14.52
C ALA A 226 0.10 9.16 14.00
N GLU A 227 1.06 10.03 14.32
CA GLU A 227 2.47 9.83 13.97
C GLU A 227 3.08 8.64 14.70
N PHE A 228 2.69 8.41 15.96
CA PHE A 228 3.06 7.20 16.68
C PHE A 228 2.61 5.96 15.91
N PHE A 229 1.32 5.90 15.53
CA PHE A 229 0.76 4.77 14.81
C PHE A 229 1.46 4.52 13.47
N ALA A 230 1.71 5.58 12.69
CA ALA A 230 2.41 5.47 11.41
C ALA A 230 3.85 4.97 11.58
N VAL A 231 4.61 5.53 12.53
CA VAL A 231 6.00 5.12 12.79
C VAL A 231 6.10 3.67 13.27
N VAL A 232 5.23 3.24 14.20
CA VAL A 232 5.28 1.85 14.67
C VAL A 232 4.80 0.86 13.62
N THR A 233 3.96 1.30 12.67
CA THR A 233 3.58 0.52 11.48
C THR A 233 4.77 0.30 10.55
N GLU A 234 5.59 1.33 10.29
CA GLU A 234 6.85 1.17 9.55
C GLU A 234 7.75 0.13 10.23
N TYR A 235 7.97 0.27 11.54
CA TYR A 235 8.79 -0.66 12.30
C TYR A 235 8.26 -2.10 12.22
N PHE A 236 6.94 -2.28 12.25
CA PHE A 236 6.30 -3.59 12.20
C PHE A 236 6.52 -4.32 10.87
N PHE A 237 6.54 -3.61 9.75
CA PHE A 237 6.74 -4.21 8.44
C PHE A 237 8.20 -4.23 7.98
N GLU A 238 9.02 -3.26 8.39
CA GLU A 238 10.43 -3.16 8.00
C GLU A 238 11.36 -3.97 8.94
N LYS A 239 11.13 -3.92 10.26
CA LYS A 239 11.95 -4.63 11.27
C LYS A 239 11.12 -5.31 12.37
N PRO A 240 10.22 -6.23 12.03
CA PRO A 240 9.37 -6.91 13.00
C PRO A 240 10.13 -7.61 14.12
N ASP A 241 11.30 -8.18 13.82
CA ASP A 241 12.07 -8.94 14.81
C ASP A 241 12.60 -8.05 15.93
N LYS A 242 13.21 -6.91 15.57
CA LYS A 242 13.68 -5.91 16.54
C LYS A 242 12.53 -5.31 17.33
N LEU A 243 11.42 -5.00 16.66
CA LEU A 243 10.23 -4.48 17.34
C LEU A 243 9.68 -5.50 18.35
N ALA A 244 9.68 -6.79 18.00
CA ALA A 244 9.20 -7.83 18.88
C ALA A 244 10.16 -8.20 20.02
N GLU A 245 11.45 -7.93 19.87
CA GLU A 245 12.47 -8.09 20.92
C GLU A 245 12.41 -6.92 21.90
N ASN A 246 12.48 -5.69 21.39
CA ASN A 246 12.56 -4.48 22.21
C ASN A 246 11.19 -4.03 22.75
N HIS A 247 10.10 -4.29 22.00
CA HIS A 247 8.73 -3.86 22.32
C HIS A 247 7.71 -5.01 22.18
N PRO A 248 7.85 -6.12 22.93
CA PRO A 248 7.04 -7.33 22.72
C PRO A 248 5.53 -7.12 22.84
N ARG A 249 5.09 -6.26 23.80
CA ARG A 249 3.66 -5.93 23.95
C ARG A 249 3.12 -5.11 22.77
N LEU A 250 3.91 -4.16 22.27
CA LEU A 250 3.54 -3.33 21.11
C LEU A 250 3.43 -4.20 19.87
N TYR A 251 4.41 -5.07 19.64
CA TYR A 251 4.39 -6.04 18.56
C TYR A 251 3.17 -6.98 18.61
N ALA A 252 2.80 -7.44 19.80
CA ALA A 252 1.64 -8.30 19.99
C ALA A 252 0.33 -7.61 19.60
N LEU A 253 0.14 -6.33 20.00
CA LEU A 253 -1.05 -5.57 19.60
C LEU A 253 -1.04 -5.24 18.10
N LEU A 254 0.09 -4.86 17.52
CA LEU A 254 0.19 -4.62 16.07
C LEU A 254 -0.10 -5.89 15.26
N THR A 255 0.25 -7.06 15.77
CA THR A 255 -0.13 -8.36 15.19
C THR A 255 -1.65 -8.56 15.16
N LYS A 256 -2.37 -8.06 16.18
CA LYS A 256 -3.84 -8.08 16.23
C LYS A 256 -4.44 -7.06 15.27
N ILE A 257 -3.96 -5.81 15.33
CA ILE A 257 -4.39 -4.70 14.47
C ILE A 257 -4.28 -5.11 13.00
N PHE A 258 -3.11 -5.54 12.54
CA PHE A 258 -2.88 -5.84 11.13
C PHE A 258 -3.30 -7.25 10.71
N GLN A 259 -3.69 -8.11 11.65
CA GLN A 259 -3.97 -9.55 11.42
C GLN A 259 -2.80 -10.25 10.68
N GLN A 260 -1.58 -9.82 10.94
CA GLN A 260 -0.35 -10.30 10.30
C GLN A 260 0.71 -10.57 11.35
N ASN A 261 1.59 -11.56 11.12
CA ASN A 261 2.71 -11.84 12.02
C ASN A 261 4.04 -11.89 11.24
N PRO A 262 4.67 -10.73 11.00
CA PRO A 262 5.90 -10.66 10.22
C PRO A 262 7.13 -11.25 10.93
N LYS A 263 7.14 -11.40 12.26
CA LYS A 263 8.25 -12.04 12.99
C LYS A 263 8.47 -13.53 12.64
N ARG A 264 7.47 -14.25 12.10
CA ARG A 264 7.64 -15.66 11.68
C ARG A 264 8.64 -15.87 10.51
N ARG A 265 9.40 -14.83 10.13
CA ARG A 265 10.15 -14.69 8.86
C ARG A 265 11.69 -14.66 9.06
N PHE A 266 12.17 -14.90 10.28
CA PHE A 266 13.56 -14.93 10.83
C PHE A 266 14.76 -15.45 9.98
N ARG A 267 14.59 -15.90 8.73
CA ARG A 267 15.68 -16.53 7.95
C ARG A 267 16.00 -15.84 6.63
N ILE A 268 15.36 -14.71 6.31
CA ILE A 268 15.57 -14.04 5.02
C ILE A 268 16.55 -12.87 5.17
N ASN A 269 17.74 -12.99 4.58
CA ASN A 269 18.68 -11.88 4.45
C ASN A 269 18.29 -11.00 3.26
N PHE A 270 17.47 -9.98 3.52
CA PHE A 270 16.97 -9.10 2.47
C PHE A 270 18.07 -8.31 1.74
N ARG A 271 19.22 -8.06 2.38
CA ARG A 271 20.32 -7.33 1.74
C ARG A 271 20.97 -8.13 0.60
N GLU A 272 20.96 -9.45 0.70
CA GLU A 272 21.44 -10.36 -0.35
C GLU A 272 20.36 -10.69 -1.38
N LEU A 273 19.10 -10.62 -0.97
CA LEU A 273 17.94 -10.98 -1.78
C LEU A 273 17.44 -9.84 -2.67
N LEU A 274 17.41 -8.62 -2.12
CA LEU A 274 16.93 -7.44 -2.83
C LEU A 274 18.02 -6.94 -3.78
N ASN A 275 17.58 -6.48 -4.94
CA ASN A 275 18.43 -5.90 -5.97
C ASN A 275 17.94 -4.48 -6.31
N PRO A 276 18.25 -3.47 -5.46
CA PRO A 276 17.87 -2.08 -5.68
C PRO A 276 18.28 -1.52 -7.05
N TYR A 277 19.41 -2.02 -7.59
CA TYR A 277 20.01 -1.62 -8.86
C TYR A 277 19.76 -2.62 -9.99
N GLY A 278 18.80 -3.52 -9.82
CA GLY A 278 18.46 -4.55 -10.80
C GLY A 278 18.23 -3.93 -12.18
N LYS A 279 18.94 -4.44 -13.20
CA LYS A 279 18.72 -4.03 -14.58
C LYS A 279 17.33 -4.48 -15.05
N ARG A 280 16.77 -3.78 -16.04
CA ARG A 280 15.54 -4.20 -16.72
C ARG A 280 15.67 -5.66 -17.18
N LEU A 281 14.57 -6.41 -17.11
CA LEU A 281 14.51 -7.82 -17.46
C LEU A 281 15.11 -8.08 -18.85
N GLY A 282 16.22 -8.82 -18.88
CA GLY A 282 16.91 -9.12 -20.13
C GLY A 282 16.06 -10.02 -21.04
N ARG A 283 16.11 -9.79 -22.36
CA ARG A 283 15.36 -10.59 -23.35
C ARG A 283 15.58 -12.09 -23.22
N ASN A 284 16.79 -12.51 -22.83
CA ASN A 284 17.16 -13.93 -22.73
C ASN A 284 17.06 -14.51 -21.32
N GLU A 285 16.71 -13.71 -20.31
CA GLU A 285 16.51 -14.18 -18.94
C GLU A 285 15.24 -15.03 -18.84
N LEU A 286 15.17 -15.91 -17.83
CA LEU A 286 13.95 -16.68 -17.56
C LEU A 286 12.79 -15.71 -17.23
N CYS A 287 11.63 -16.02 -17.77
CA CYS A 287 10.45 -15.19 -17.60
C CYS A 287 9.97 -15.28 -16.15
N PRO A 288 9.81 -14.13 -15.45
CA PRO A 288 9.40 -14.13 -14.06
C PRO A 288 7.96 -14.60 -13.86
N CYS A 289 7.15 -14.78 -14.92
CA CYS A 289 5.80 -15.34 -14.79
C CYS A 289 5.74 -16.83 -14.43
N GLY A 290 6.89 -17.50 -14.29
CA GLY A 290 6.95 -18.91 -13.93
C GLY A 290 6.68 -19.86 -15.10
N SER A 291 6.64 -19.37 -16.34
CA SER A 291 6.44 -20.23 -17.53
C SER A 291 7.61 -21.16 -17.85
N GLY A 292 8.79 -20.93 -17.27
CA GLY A 292 10.02 -21.65 -17.60
C GLY A 292 10.68 -21.22 -18.93
N GLU A 293 10.06 -20.32 -19.70
CA GLU A 293 10.59 -19.83 -20.97
C GLU A 293 11.45 -18.56 -20.83
N LYS A 294 12.23 -18.21 -21.86
CA LYS A 294 12.92 -16.92 -21.92
C LYS A 294 11.92 -15.77 -22.04
N TYR A 295 12.17 -14.64 -21.38
CA TYR A 295 11.26 -13.48 -21.37
C TYR A 295 10.84 -13.02 -22.78
N LYS A 296 11.78 -13.01 -23.74
CA LYS A 296 11.51 -12.65 -25.14
C LYS A 296 10.56 -13.58 -25.88
N ASN A 297 10.37 -14.81 -25.39
CA ASN A 297 9.49 -15.82 -25.98
C ASN A 297 8.17 -15.94 -25.22
N CYS A 298 8.01 -15.21 -24.10
CA CYS A 298 6.85 -15.30 -23.23
C CYS A 298 6.20 -13.93 -23.06
N CYS A 299 6.32 -13.30 -21.88
CA CYS A 299 5.62 -12.05 -21.57
C CYS A 299 6.01 -10.87 -22.49
N LEU A 300 7.20 -10.84 -23.10
CA LEU A 300 7.57 -9.78 -24.03
C LEU A 300 6.76 -9.85 -25.34
N LEU A 301 6.51 -11.07 -25.85
CA LEU A 301 5.66 -11.26 -27.04
C LEU A 301 4.22 -10.87 -26.74
N LYS A 302 3.70 -11.29 -25.57
CA LYS A 302 2.34 -10.93 -25.13
C LYS A 302 2.16 -9.42 -25.04
N LYS A 303 3.17 -8.69 -24.55
CA LYS A 303 3.17 -7.22 -24.44
C LYS A 303 3.21 -6.52 -25.79
N GLN A 304 3.88 -7.10 -26.79
CA GLN A 304 3.93 -6.54 -28.15
C GLN A 304 2.64 -6.79 -28.94
N ALA A 305 1.85 -7.79 -28.54
CA ALA A 305 0.58 -8.16 -29.17
C ALA A 305 -0.65 -7.48 -28.54
N ALA A 306 -0.48 -6.83 -27.39
CA ALA A 306 -1.53 -6.13 -26.63
C ALA A 306 -1.50 -4.62 -26.88
#